data_AF-A0A3E0Q1B1-F1
#
_entry.id   AF-A0A3E0Q1B1-F1
#
_cell.length_a   1.000
_cell.length_b   1.000
_cell.length_c   1.000
_cell.angle_alpha   90.00
_cell.angle_beta   90.00
_cell.angle_gamma   90.00
#
_symmetry.space_group_name_H-M   'P 1'
#
loop_
_entity.id
_entity.type
_entity.pdbx_description
1 polymer ?
#
loop_
_entity_poly.entity_id
_entity_poly.type
_entity_poly.pdbx_seq_one_letter_code
_entity_poly.pdbx_strand_id
1 'polypeptide(L)'
;MSPQFIASQWATLCHSAQASTAKLTQDASRKAAELMAGEAEKFARIGPPQDKETLEAAYTQRMGLSARLTAIARADAMARLHPDCAAEILSQVGEFCADDLPPSSDQFLAMQGRNIELTATIAELCRRDFAARGASQA
;
A
#
# COMPACT_ATOMS: atom_id res chain seq x y z
N MET A 1 5.22 16.19 -26.38
CA MET A 1 4.79 16.57 -25.01
C MET A 1 5.78 17.58 -24.50
N SER A 2 5.35 18.75 -23.98
CA SER A 2 6.29 19.79 -23.57
C SER A 2 6.90 19.50 -22.19
N PRO A 3 8.13 19.96 -21.90
CA PRO A 3 8.73 19.85 -20.57
C PRO A 3 7.87 20.48 -19.47
N GLN A 4 7.20 21.61 -19.74
CA GLN A 4 6.31 22.26 -18.79
C GLN A 4 5.10 21.40 -18.43
N PHE A 5 4.55 20.67 -19.42
CA PHE A 5 3.45 19.74 -19.17
C PHE A 5 3.93 18.60 -18.25
N ILE A 6 5.07 17.97 -18.55
CA ILE A 6 5.62 16.87 -17.74
C ILE A 6 5.86 17.31 -16.29
N ALA A 7 6.47 18.48 -16.09
CA ALA A 7 6.70 19.04 -14.75
C ALA A 7 5.38 19.28 -13.99
N SER A 8 4.34 19.80 -14.67
CA SER A 8 3.03 20.02 -14.05
C SER A 8 2.33 18.71 -13.62
N GLN A 9 2.44 17.66 -14.45
CA GLN A 9 1.88 16.35 -14.13
C GLN A 9 2.63 15.72 -12.96
N TRP A 10 3.97 15.82 -12.94
CA TRP A 10 4.77 15.33 -11.82
C TRP A 10 4.40 16.01 -10.49
N ALA A 11 4.27 17.34 -10.48
CA ALA A 11 3.84 18.06 -9.28
C ALA A 11 2.46 17.59 -8.78
N THR A 12 1.54 17.34 -9.71
CA THR A 12 0.20 16.80 -9.40
C THR A 12 0.29 15.40 -8.77
N LEU A 13 1.15 14.53 -9.31
CA LEU A 13 1.38 13.19 -8.77
C LEU A 13 1.96 13.23 -7.35
N CYS A 14 2.97 14.06 -7.12
CA CYS A 14 3.57 14.28 -5.81
C CYS A 14 2.54 14.79 -4.79
N HIS A 15 1.77 15.82 -5.15
CA HIS A 15 0.75 16.38 -4.26
C HIS A 15 -0.32 15.33 -3.93
N SER A 16 -0.78 14.57 -4.92
CA SER A 16 -1.75 13.49 -4.72
C SER A 16 -1.22 12.37 -3.82
N ALA A 17 0.06 12.00 -3.98
CA ALA A 17 0.72 11.01 -3.12
C ALA A 17 0.76 11.49 -1.67
N GLN A 18 1.22 12.72 -1.44
CA GLN A 18 1.29 13.33 -0.11
C GLN A 18 -0.08 13.40 0.56
N ALA A 19 -1.10 13.88 -0.16
CA ALA A 19 -2.46 14.00 0.37
C ALA A 19 -3.05 12.63 0.77
N SER A 20 -2.84 11.61 -0.06
CA SER A 20 -3.33 10.25 0.20
C SER A 20 -2.64 9.61 1.41
N THR A 21 -1.31 9.72 1.48
CA THR A 21 -0.54 9.22 2.63
C THR A 21 -0.95 9.93 3.91
N ALA A 22 -0.99 11.27 3.91
CA ALA A 22 -1.36 12.05 5.09
C ALA A 22 -2.75 11.65 5.62
N LYS A 23 -3.74 11.54 4.72
CA LYS A 23 -5.10 11.13 5.09
C LYS A 23 -5.13 9.75 5.73
N LEU A 24 -4.47 8.76 5.13
CA LEU A 24 -4.54 7.37 5.62
C LEU A 24 -3.72 7.15 6.89
N THR A 25 -2.70 7.97 7.12
CA THR A 25 -1.82 7.84 8.30
C THR A 25 -2.47 8.41 9.56
N GLN A 26 -3.42 9.35 9.44
CA GLN A 26 -4.10 10.00 10.58
C GLN A 26 -4.81 9.01 11.51
N ASP A 27 -5.46 7.99 10.94
CA ASP A 27 -6.26 7.01 11.69
C ASP A 27 -5.57 5.65 11.83
N ALA A 28 -4.32 5.53 11.37
CA ALA A 28 -3.56 4.29 11.35
C ALA A 28 -2.92 3.99 12.72
N SER A 29 -2.78 2.71 13.06
CA SER A 29 -1.86 2.33 14.13
C SER A 29 -0.44 2.78 13.80
N ARG A 30 0.41 2.93 14.83
CA ARG A 30 1.82 3.30 14.65
C ARG A 30 2.53 2.41 13.62
N LYS A 31 2.32 1.09 13.69
CA LYS A 31 3.00 0.15 12.79
C LYS A 31 2.54 0.31 11.34
N ALA A 32 1.23 0.50 11.14
CA ALA A 32 0.68 0.77 9.81
C ALA A 32 1.16 2.13 9.26
N ALA A 33 1.22 3.16 10.10
CA ALA A 33 1.77 4.47 9.75
C ALA A 33 3.25 4.38 9.31
N GLU A 34 4.07 3.59 10.00
CA GLU A 34 5.47 3.33 9.62
C GLU A 34 5.56 2.65 8.23
N LEU A 35 4.71 1.66 7.95
CA LEU A 35 4.64 1.02 6.63
C LEU A 35 4.20 2.02 5.54
N MET A 36 3.17 2.82 5.78
CA MET A 36 2.70 3.83 4.83
C MET A 36 3.77 4.89 4.54
N ALA A 37 4.51 5.33 5.56
CA ALA A 37 5.62 6.25 5.41
C ALA A 37 6.73 5.65 4.55
N GLY A 38 7.10 4.38 4.77
CA GLY A 38 8.10 3.68 3.95
C GLY A 38 7.70 3.57 2.48
N GLU A 39 6.41 3.32 2.19
CA GLU A 39 5.90 3.30 0.82
C GLU A 39 5.89 4.69 0.17
N ALA A 40 5.51 5.72 0.91
CA ALA A 40 5.60 7.10 0.44
C ALA A 40 7.05 7.51 0.15
N GLU A 41 8.00 7.06 0.97
CA GLU A 41 9.43 7.30 0.77
C GLU A 41 9.94 6.62 -0.51
N LYS A 42 9.54 5.37 -0.78
CA LYS A 42 9.83 4.68 -2.04
C LYS A 42 9.39 5.50 -3.25
N PHE A 43 8.20 6.08 -3.20
CA PHE A 43 7.72 6.97 -4.26
C PHE A 43 8.52 8.27 -4.34
N ALA A 44 8.88 8.87 -3.20
CA ALA A 44 9.64 10.11 -3.15
C ALA A 44 11.07 9.97 -3.70
N ARG A 45 11.64 8.76 -3.73
CA ARG A 45 12.93 8.48 -4.37
C ARG A 45 12.87 8.49 -5.90
N ILE A 46 11.66 8.45 -6.50
CA ILE A 46 11.50 8.60 -7.94
C ILE A 46 11.80 10.05 -8.30
N GLY A 47 12.82 10.25 -9.15
CA GLY A 47 13.17 11.58 -9.65
C GLY A 47 12.10 12.15 -10.60
N PRO A 48 12.12 13.47 -10.86
CA PRO A 48 11.22 14.08 -11.82
C PRO A 48 11.36 13.45 -13.22
N PRO A 49 10.26 13.05 -13.86
CA PRO A 49 10.31 12.48 -15.20
C PRO A 49 10.82 13.52 -16.22
N GLN A 50 11.60 13.05 -17.20
CA GLN A 50 12.23 13.90 -18.22
C GLN A 50 11.52 13.80 -19.58
N ASP A 51 10.74 12.74 -19.76
CA ASP A 51 10.06 12.41 -21.00
C ASP A 51 8.70 11.76 -20.71
N LYS A 52 8.01 11.37 -21.79
CA LYS A 52 6.69 10.74 -21.70
C LYS A 52 6.76 9.35 -21.04
N GLU A 53 7.77 8.56 -21.35
CA GLU A 53 7.90 7.17 -20.89
C GLU A 53 8.15 7.12 -19.37
N THR A 54 9.08 7.95 -18.89
CA THR A 54 9.35 8.10 -17.45
C THR A 54 8.16 8.68 -16.70
N LEU A 55 7.35 9.54 -17.33
CA LEU A 55 6.10 10.02 -16.76
C LEU A 55 5.05 8.90 -16.63
N GLU A 56 4.89 8.06 -17.66
CA GLU A 56 3.98 6.90 -17.61
C GLU A 56 4.38 5.88 -16.54
N ALA A 57 5.68 5.63 -16.37
CA ALA A 57 6.21 4.83 -15.27
C ALA A 57 5.85 5.45 -13.91
N ALA A 58 6.05 6.77 -13.75
CA ALA A 58 5.70 7.48 -12.52
C ALA A 58 4.19 7.42 -12.19
N TYR A 59 3.31 7.48 -13.20
CA TYR A 59 1.87 7.24 -13.02
C TYR A 59 1.61 5.83 -12.49
N THR A 60 2.28 4.83 -13.06
CA THR A 60 2.12 3.43 -12.64
C THR A 60 2.59 3.21 -11.21
N GLN A 61 3.73 3.77 -10.85
CA GLN A 61 4.25 3.74 -9.49
C GLN A 61 3.32 4.47 -8.51
N ARG A 62 2.70 5.57 -8.92
CA ARG A 62 1.70 6.27 -8.11
C ARG A 62 0.45 5.44 -7.87
N MET A 63 -0.04 4.72 -8.89
CA MET A 63 -1.14 3.76 -8.73
C MET A 63 -0.73 2.62 -7.79
N GLY A 64 0.50 2.12 -7.94
CA GLY A 64 1.12 1.14 -7.05
C GLY A 64 1.10 1.60 -5.59
N LEU A 65 1.58 2.81 -5.32
CA LEU A 65 1.55 3.44 -4.01
C LEU A 65 0.12 3.49 -3.46
N SER A 66 -0.85 3.94 -4.28
CA SER A 66 -2.25 4.04 -3.86
C SER A 66 -2.82 2.71 -3.38
N ALA A 67 -2.53 1.64 -4.13
CA ALA A 67 -2.98 0.29 -3.79
C ALA A 67 -2.32 -0.21 -2.50
N ARG A 68 -1.02 0.03 -2.32
CA ARG A 68 -0.30 -0.35 -1.10
C ARG A 68 -0.82 0.38 0.14
N LEU A 69 -1.00 1.70 0.06
CA LEU A 69 -1.57 2.47 1.17
C LEU A 69 -2.96 1.96 1.57
N THR A 70 -3.79 1.63 0.59
CA THR A 70 -5.13 1.05 0.83
C THR A 70 -5.05 -0.34 1.46
N ALA A 71 -4.14 -1.19 0.98
CA ALA A 71 -3.92 -2.53 1.53
C ALA A 71 -3.45 -2.47 2.99
N ILE A 72 -2.51 -1.56 3.30
CA ILE A 72 -2.03 -1.32 4.67
C ILE A 72 -3.17 -0.83 5.56
N ALA A 73 -3.95 0.17 5.13
CA ALA A 73 -5.07 0.70 5.91
C ALA A 73 -6.14 -0.36 6.21
N ARG A 74 -6.47 -1.19 5.22
CA ARG A 74 -7.41 -2.31 5.39
C ARG A 74 -6.88 -3.34 6.38
N ALA A 75 -5.61 -3.73 6.25
CA ALA A 75 -5.01 -4.70 7.16
C ALA A 75 -4.91 -4.16 8.59
N ASP A 76 -4.59 -2.88 8.76
CA ASP A 76 -4.59 -2.21 10.07
C ASP A 76 -5.98 -2.25 10.71
N ALA A 77 -7.04 -1.98 9.94
CA ALA A 77 -8.40 -2.11 10.42
C ALA A 77 -8.72 -3.54 10.89
N MET A 78 -8.30 -4.57 10.13
CA MET A 78 -8.48 -5.97 10.52
C MET A 78 -7.67 -6.34 11.76
N ALA A 79 -6.40 -5.92 11.83
CA ALA A 79 -5.53 -6.16 12.98
C ALA A 79 -6.12 -5.58 14.28
N ARG A 80 -6.74 -4.39 14.22
CA ARG A 80 -7.41 -3.79 15.40
C ARG A 80 -8.65 -4.56 15.86
N LEU A 81 -9.37 -5.21 14.94
CA LEU A 81 -10.55 -6.04 15.27
C LEU A 81 -10.15 -7.44 15.79
N HIS A 82 -8.97 -7.91 15.39
CA HIS A 82 -8.45 -9.24 15.69
C HIS A 82 -7.09 -9.16 16.41
N PRO A 83 -7.04 -8.70 17.68
CA PRO A 83 -5.80 -8.46 18.40
C PRO A 83 -4.89 -9.69 18.53
N ASP A 84 -5.45 -10.89 18.61
CA ASP A 84 -4.66 -12.13 18.80
C ASP A 84 -3.87 -12.54 17.55
N CYS A 85 -4.30 -12.10 16.35
CA CYS A 85 -3.57 -12.32 15.09
C CYS A 85 -3.09 -11.02 14.43
N ALA A 86 -3.19 -9.88 15.13
CA ALA A 86 -2.81 -8.56 14.62
C ALA A 86 -1.35 -8.50 14.12
N ALA A 87 -0.43 -9.11 14.87
CA ALA A 87 0.99 -9.15 14.52
C ALA A 87 1.24 -9.91 13.21
N GLU A 88 0.54 -11.03 13.00
CA GLU A 88 0.66 -11.85 11.80
C GLU A 88 0.08 -11.10 10.58
N ILE A 89 -1.09 -10.46 10.74
CA ILE A 89 -1.69 -9.61 9.70
C ILE A 89 -0.72 -8.52 9.26
N LEU A 90 -0.12 -7.79 10.20
CA LEU A 90 0.81 -6.70 9.88
C LEU A 90 2.14 -7.21 9.29
N SER A 91 2.57 -8.42 9.66
CA SER A 91 3.73 -9.08 9.04
C SER A 91 3.48 -9.37 7.56
N GLN A 92 2.32 -9.95 7.23
CA GLN A 92 1.92 -10.26 5.85
C GLN A 92 1.88 -9.01 4.96
N VAL A 93 1.42 -7.88 5.51
CA VAL A 93 1.48 -6.61 4.78
C VAL A 93 2.90 -6.10 4.61
N GLY A 94 3.76 -6.26 5.63
CA GLY A 94 5.18 -5.92 5.52
C GLY A 94 5.87 -6.68 4.39
N GLU A 95 5.61 -7.98 4.27
CA GLU A 95 6.11 -8.83 3.18
C GLU A 95 5.58 -8.39 1.81
N PHE A 96 4.28 -8.11 1.71
CA PHE A 96 3.69 -7.57 0.48
C PHE A 96 4.31 -6.24 0.04
N CYS A 97 4.68 -5.41 1.01
CA CYS A 97 5.36 -4.13 0.82
C CYS A 97 6.89 -4.26 0.72
N ALA A 98 7.49 -5.44 0.70
CA ALA A 98 8.96 -5.55 0.71
C ALA A 98 9.61 -4.94 -0.55
N ASP A 99 9.01 -5.15 -1.72
CA ASP A 99 9.59 -4.73 -3.00
C ASP A 99 9.43 -3.24 -3.30
N ASP A 100 10.11 -2.77 -4.34
CA ASP A 100 9.90 -1.44 -4.90
C ASP A 100 8.52 -1.29 -5.56
N LEU A 101 8.14 -0.05 -5.84
CA LEU A 101 6.89 0.25 -6.54
C LEU A 101 6.98 -0.17 -8.02
N PRO A 102 5.91 -0.74 -8.60
CA PRO A 102 5.93 -1.28 -9.95
C PRO A 102 6.17 -0.15 -10.98
N PRO A 103 7.25 -0.20 -11.78
CA PRO A 103 7.55 0.78 -12.81
C PRO A 103 6.76 0.58 -14.11
N SER A 104 6.07 -0.56 -14.27
CA SER A 104 5.32 -0.91 -15.48
C SER A 104 3.96 -1.54 -15.18
N SER A 105 3.06 -1.50 -16.15
CA SER A 105 1.70 -2.05 -16.05
C SER A 105 1.70 -3.54 -15.70
N ASP A 106 2.60 -4.34 -16.30
CA ASP A 106 2.69 -5.78 -16.02
C ASP A 106 3.10 -6.04 -14.57
N GLN A 107 4.06 -5.28 -14.05
CA GLN A 107 4.46 -5.38 -12.64
C GLN A 107 3.36 -4.90 -11.71
N PHE A 108 2.60 -3.87 -12.11
CA PHE A 108 1.43 -3.43 -11.36
C PHE A 108 0.35 -4.51 -11.31
N LEU A 109 0.06 -5.19 -12.42
CA LEU A 109 -0.89 -6.30 -12.46
C LEU A 109 -0.43 -7.48 -11.60
N ALA A 110 0.86 -7.83 -11.67
CA ALA A 110 1.44 -8.86 -10.79
C ALA A 110 1.28 -8.48 -9.31
N MET A 111 1.56 -7.22 -8.95
CA MET A 111 1.34 -6.71 -7.60
C MET A 111 -0.14 -6.77 -7.19
N GLN A 112 -1.09 -6.50 -8.08
CA GLN A 112 -2.53 -6.66 -7.79
C GLN A 112 -2.88 -8.12 -7.51
N GLY A 113 -2.30 -9.08 -8.25
CA GLY A 113 -2.44 -10.51 -7.95
C GLY A 113 -2.04 -10.84 -6.52
N ARG A 114 -0.86 -10.38 -6.08
CA ARG A 114 -0.41 -10.56 -4.69
C ARG A 114 -1.28 -9.84 -3.67
N ASN A 115 -1.88 -8.71 -4.01
CA ASN A 115 -2.80 -8.00 -3.12
C ASN A 115 -4.09 -8.82 -2.90
N ILE A 116 -4.56 -9.54 -3.91
CA ILE A 116 -5.69 -10.47 -3.79
C ILE A 116 -5.31 -11.63 -2.85
N GLU A 117 -4.14 -12.23 -3.05
CA GLU A 117 -3.61 -13.29 -2.18
C GLU A 117 -3.48 -12.80 -0.72
N LEU A 118 -2.89 -11.62 -0.51
CA LEU A 118 -2.79 -10.99 0.80
C LEU A 118 -4.16 -10.84 1.46
N THR A 119 -5.17 -10.40 0.68
CA THR A 119 -6.54 -10.25 1.18
C THR A 119 -7.11 -11.59 1.66
N ALA A 120 -6.89 -12.66 0.90
CA ALA A 120 -7.33 -14.01 1.27
C ALA A 120 -6.60 -14.53 2.52
N THR A 121 -5.29 -14.32 2.62
CA THR A 121 -4.49 -14.70 3.79
C THR A 121 -4.99 -13.99 5.05
N ILE A 122 -5.18 -12.66 5.01
CA ILE A 122 -5.71 -11.90 6.14
C ILE A 122 -7.10 -12.41 6.54
N ALA A 123 -7.99 -12.65 5.57
CA ALA A 123 -9.31 -13.18 5.86
C ALA A 123 -9.27 -14.56 6.56
N GLU A 124 -8.33 -15.43 6.17
CA GLU A 124 -8.12 -16.71 6.84
C GLU A 124 -7.64 -16.55 8.29
N LEU A 125 -6.69 -15.63 8.54
CA LEU A 125 -6.22 -15.33 9.89
C LEU A 125 -7.37 -14.84 10.78
N CYS A 126 -8.19 -13.92 10.28
CA CYS A 126 -9.36 -13.43 11.01
C CYS A 126 -10.39 -14.53 11.29
N ARG A 127 -10.63 -15.45 10.33
CA ARG A 127 -11.55 -16.59 10.53
C ARG A 127 -11.05 -17.53 11.62
N ARG A 128 -9.75 -17.84 11.64
CA ARG A 128 -9.13 -18.69 12.66
C ARG A 128 -9.23 -18.08 14.05
N ASP A 129 -8.97 -16.78 14.18
CA ASP A 129 -9.14 -16.03 15.43
C ASP A 129 -10.59 -16.10 15.94
N PHE A 130 -11.56 -15.86 15.06
CA PHE A 130 -12.97 -15.94 15.43
C PHE A 130 -13.38 -17.34 15.91
N ALA A 131 -12.95 -18.39 15.23
CA ALA A 131 -13.24 -19.77 15.62
C ALA A 131 -12.63 -20.12 16.99
N ALA A 132 -11.39 -19.69 17.26
CA ALA A 132 -10.73 -19.93 18.54
C ALA A 132 -11.45 -19.24 19.72
N ARG A 133 -11.95 -18.02 19.51
CA ARG A 133 -12.75 -17.29 20.51
C ARG A 133 -14.10 -17.94 20.78
N GLY A 134 -14.78 -18.40 19.72
CA GLY A 134 -16.04 -19.13 19.84
C GLY A 134 -15.90 -20.44 20.62
N ALA A 135 -14.80 -21.17 20.40
CA ALA A 135 -14.50 -22.40 21.12
C ALA A 135 -14.12 -22.18 22.60
N SER A 136 -13.63 -20.99 22.97
CA SER A 136 -13.27 -20.65 24.35
C SER A 136 -14.46 -20.23 25.22
N GLN A 137 -15.64 -20.02 24.61
CA GLN A 137 -16.88 -19.62 25.30
C GLN A 137 -17.88 -20.78 25.45
N ALA A 138 -17.57 -21.96 24.90
CA ALA A 138 -18.40 -23.17 24.96
C ALA A 138 -17.82 -24.16 25.99
#